data_AF-A0A3B9HE72-F1
#
_entry.id   AF-A0A3B9HE72-F1
#
_cell.length_a   1.000
_cell.length_b   1.000
_cell.length_c   1.000
_cell.angle_alpha   90.00
_cell.angle_beta   90.00
_cell.angle_gamma   90.00
#
_symmetry.space_group_name_H-M   'P 1'
#
loop_
_entity.id
_entity.type
_entity.pdbx_description
1 polymer ?
#
loop_
_entity_poly.entity_id
_entity_poly.type
_entity_poly.pdbx_seq_one_letter_code
_entity_poly.pdbx_strand_id
1 'polypeptide(L)'
;MSFKLLLYAPDGHPEHSLFKWRDRLEMEIPGIEIDLVTSEDEAIEAISSADAAFGNISSEIFVRGERLRWVACPQAGPPSGWYHDDLVNSDVVVTNTREIYNDHISTHILAFMLAFARGLNNYVPHQLDRKWHRPAYRVKHLPDSTVLIVGVGGIGGETARLCKSFGMTVLATDPR
;
A
#
# COMPACT_ATOMS: atom_id res chain seq x y z
N MET A 1 -4.43 -30.34 14.72
CA MET A 1 -4.57 -28.97 15.25
C MET A 1 -5.08 -28.14 14.08
N SER A 2 -6.30 -27.65 14.14
CA SER A 2 -6.81 -26.70 13.14
C SER A 2 -6.11 -25.36 13.34
N PHE A 3 -5.81 -24.66 12.25
CA PHE A 3 -5.27 -23.30 12.25
C PHE A 3 -6.42 -22.34 12.01
N LYS A 4 -6.61 -21.37 12.90
CA LYS A 4 -7.73 -20.43 12.83
C LYS A 4 -7.30 -19.04 12.36
N LEU A 5 -7.88 -18.57 11.26
CA LEU A 5 -7.60 -17.27 10.65
C LEU A 5 -8.81 -16.35 10.78
N LEU A 6 -8.59 -15.16 11.35
CA LEU A 6 -9.54 -14.05 11.29
C LEU A 6 -9.30 -13.22 10.02
N LEU A 7 -10.34 -13.03 9.21
CA LEU A 7 -10.37 -12.08 8.11
C LEU A 7 -11.28 -10.90 8.51
N TYR A 8 -10.69 -9.74 8.77
CA TYR A 8 -11.41 -8.52 9.13
C TYR A 8 -10.96 -7.34 8.26
N ALA A 9 -11.74 -6.98 7.24
CA ALA A 9 -11.51 -5.75 6.49
C ALA A 9 -12.83 -4.96 6.38
N PRO A 10 -13.08 -4.00 7.30
CA PRO A 10 -14.34 -3.27 7.36
C PRO A 10 -14.60 -2.43 6.11
N ASP A 11 -13.52 -2.03 5.41
CA ASP A 11 -13.57 -1.14 4.24
C ASP A 11 -13.50 -1.89 2.90
N GLY A 12 -13.95 -3.16 2.86
CA GLY A 12 -13.84 -4.04 1.70
C GLY A 12 -14.10 -3.31 0.38
N HIS A 13 -13.05 -3.14 -0.44
CA HIS A 13 -13.15 -2.52 -1.75
C HIS A 13 -14.18 -3.31 -2.58
N PRO A 14 -15.20 -2.68 -3.20
CA PRO A 14 -16.36 -3.36 -3.77
C PRO A 14 -16.04 -4.43 -4.83
N GLU A 15 -14.84 -4.42 -5.40
CA GLU A 15 -14.38 -5.37 -6.42
C GLU A 15 -13.63 -6.60 -5.86
N HIS A 16 -13.27 -6.59 -4.57
CA HIS A 16 -12.52 -7.66 -3.89
C HIS A 16 -13.29 -8.17 -2.68
N SER A 17 -14.34 -8.94 -2.96
CA SER A 17 -15.13 -9.61 -1.93
C SER A 17 -14.25 -10.60 -1.16
N LEU A 18 -14.04 -10.34 0.14
CA LEU A 18 -13.35 -11.25 1.09
C LEU A 18 -13.99 -12.65 1.09
N PHE A 19 -15.26 -12.77 0.71
CA PHE A 19 -15.94 -14.06 0.55
C PHE A 19 -15.23 -14.95 -0.48
N LYS A 20 -14.74 -14.39 -1.60
CA LYS A 20 -13.96 -15.16 -2.58
C LYS A 20 -12.62 -15.64 -2.02
N TRP A 21 -12.08 -14.93 -1.05
CA TRP A 21 -10.81 -15.32 -0.41
C TRP A 21 -11.02 -16.48 0.53
N ARG A 22 -12.12 -16.47 1.31
CA ARG A 22 -12.50 -17.60 2.16
C ARG A 22 -12.57 -18.90 1.36
N ASP A 23 -13.37 -18.91 0.29
CA ASP A 23 -13.54 -20.11 -0.55
C ASP A 23 -12.21 -20.63 -1.09
N ARG A 24 -11.34 -19.71 -1.55
CA ARG A 24 -10.02 -20.07 -2.06
C ARG A 24 -9.10 -20.60 -0.96
N LEU A 25 -9.09 -19.99 0.22
CA LEU A 25 -8.24 -20.40 1.34
C LEU A 25 -8.67 -21.77 1.89
N GLU A 26 -9.97 -22.04 2.00
CA GLU A 26 -10.49 -23.35 2.42
C GLU A 26 -10.11 -24.46 1.41
N MET A 27 -10.07 -24.13 0.11
CA MET A 27 -9.64 -25.05 -0.95
C MET A 27 -8.12 -25.33 -0.91
N GLU A 28 -7.30 -24.29 -0.73
CA GLU A 28 -5.83 -24.39 -0.76
C GLU A 28 -5.24 -24.89 0.56
N ILE A 29 -5.94 -24.70 1.67
CA ILE A 29 -5.48 -25.07 3.02
C ILE A 29 -6.55 -25.95 3.70
N PRO A 30 -6.62 -27.26 3.38
CA PRO A 30 -7.61 -28.14 3.96
C PRO A 30 -7.56 -28.17 5.49
N GLY A 31 -8.72 -27.90 6.13
CA GLY A 31 -8.85 -27.89 7.59
C GLY A 31 -8.48 -26.56 8.27
N ILE A 32 -8.25 -25.49 7.50
CA ILE A 32 -8.24 -24.13 8.03
C ILE A 32 -9.63 -23.75 8.56
N GLU A 33 -9.69 -23.10 9.70
CA GLU A 33 -10.90 -22.45 10.21
C GLU A 33 -10.82 -20.96 9.89
N ILE A 34 -11.86 -20.38 9.28
CA ILE A 34 -11.87 -18.98 8.87
C ILE A 34 -13.09 -18.27 9.45
N ASP A 35 -12.84 -17.27 10.29
CA ASP A 35 -13.84 -16.31 10.71
C ASP A 35 -13.74 -15.09 9.78
N LEU A 36 -14.75 -14.90 8.94
CA LEU A 36 -14.87 -13.72 8.09
C LEU A 36 -15.89 -12.77 8.73
N VAL A 37 -15.41 -11.63 9.21
CA VAL A 37 -16.22 -10.65 9.96
C VAL A 37 -16.13 -9.28 9.30
N THR A 38 -17.16 -8.46 9.52
CA THR A 38 -17.24 -7.12 8.90
C THR A 38 -17.39 -5.99 9.89
N SER A 39 -17.73 -6.30 11.14
CA SER A 39 -17.77 -5.33 12.24
C SER A 39 -16.61 -5.50 13.21
N GLU A 40 -16.30 -4.43 13.94
CA GLU A 40 -15.27 -4.44 14.99
C GLU A 40 -15.69 -5.34 16.16
N ASP A 41 -16.96 -5.32 16.57
CA ASP A 41 -17.48 -6.17 17.65
C ASP A 41 -17.29 -7.67 17.35
N GLU A 42 -17.64 -8.11 16.14
CA GLU A 42 -17.40 -9.49 15.70
C GLU A 42 -15.91 -9.83 15.67
N ALA A 43 -15.05 -8.88 15.30
CA ALA A 43 -13.60 -9.08 15.29
C ALA A 43 -13.03 -9.25 16.71
N ILE A 44 -13.53 -8.46 17.67
CA ILE A 44 -13.19 -8.55 19.10
C ILE A 44 -13.55 -9.94 19.66
N GLU A 45 -14.70 -10.49 19.27
CA GLU A 45 -15.11 -11.83 19.68
C GLU A 45 -14.24 -12.91 19.02
N ALA A 46 -14.07 -12.85 17.70
CA ALA A 46 -13.39 -13.88 16.92
C ALA A 46 -11.88 -13.99 17.22
N ILE A 47 -11.20 -12.85 17.43
CA ILE A 47 -9.75 -12.79 17.64
C ILE A 47 -9.28 -13.60 18.86
N SER A 48 -10.14 -13.76 19.88
CA SER A 48 -9.83 -14.49 21.12
C SER A 48 -9.34 -15.93 20.89
N SER A 49 -9.81 -16.55 19.80
CA SER A 49 -9.48 -17.93 19.44
C SER A 49 -8.60 -18.04 18.18
N ALA A 50 -8.25 -16.92 17.55
CA ALA A 50 -7.52 -16.89 16.28
C ALA A 50 -6.01 -17.14 16.49
N ASP A 51 -5.42 -17.94 15.61
CA ASP A 51 -3.97 -18.11 15.50
C ASP A 51 -3.33 -16.97 14.69
N ALA A 52 -4.10 -16.40 13.74
CA ALA A 52 -3.68 -15.32 12.88
C ALA A 52 -4.83 -14.39 12.51
N ALA A 53 -4.49 -13.15 12.14
CA ALA A 53 -5.46 -12.18 11.66
C ALA A 53 -4.95 -11.41 10.43
N PHE A 54 -5.81 -11.21 9.44
CA PHE A 54 -5.59 -10.32 8.31
C PHE A 54 -6.62 -9.20 8.39
N GLY A 55 -6.15 -7.94 8.42
CA GLY A 55 -7.11 -6.84 8.57
C GLY A 55 -6.62 -5.55 9.18
N ASN A 56 -7.59 -4.68 9.46
CA ASN A 56 -7.37 -3.49 10.28
C ASN A 56 -7.51 -3.85 11.76
N ILE A 57 -6.49 -4.52 12.31
CA ILE A 57 -6.49 -4.96 13.70
C ILE A 57 -6.08 -3.78 14.59
N SER A 58 -7.05 -3.16 15.26
CA SER A 58 -6.83 -2.09 16.24
C SER A 58 -6.19 -2.65 17.53
N SER A 59 -5.65 -1.76 18.38
CA SER A 59 -5.19 -2.14 19.73
C SER A 59 -6.30 -2.84 20.52
N GLU A 60 -7.54 -2.35 20.44
CA GLU A 60 -8.69 -2.92 21.15
C GLU A 60 -9.00 -4.37 20.74
N ILE A 61 -8.91 -4.68 19.44
CA ILE A 61 -9.03 -6.05 18.94
C ILE A 61 -7.79 -6.87 19.35
N PHE A 62 -6.59 -6.32 19.13
CA PHE A 62 -5.33 -7.03 19.31
C PHE A 62 -5.15 -7.59 20.72
N VAL A 63 -5.45 -6.79 21.75
CA VAL A 63 -5.25 -7.19 23.16
C VAL A 63 -6.16 -8.33 23.62
N ARG A 64 -7.15 -8.73 22.81
CA ARG A 64 -8.03 -9.89 23.08
C ARG A 64 -7.49 -11.18 22.46
N GLY A 65 -6.49 -11.12 21.58
CA GLY A 65 -5.94 -12.28 20.87
C GLY A 65 -5.01 -13.12 21.74
N GLU A 66 -5.54 -14.03 22.54
CA GLU A 66 -4.77 -14.87 23.49
C GLU A 66 -3.80 -15.86 22.81
N ARG A 67 -4.09 -16.24 21.56
CA ARG A 67 -3.36 -17.25 20.79
C ARG A 67 -2.70 -16.70 19.53
N LEU A 68 -2.79 -15.38 19.34
CA LEU A 68 -2.42 -14.72 18.11
C LEU A 68 -0.90 -14.81 17.91
N ARG A 69 -0.47 -15.30 16.75
CA ARG A 69 0.95 -15.45 16.38
C ARG A 69 1.34 -14.63 15.16
N TRP A 70 0.36 -14.21 14.36
CA TRP A 70 0.60 -13.48 13.13
C TRP A 70 -0.51 -12.46 12.83
N VAL A 71 -0.12 -11.24 12.45
CA VAL A 71 -1.01 -10.19 11.93
C VAL A 71 -0.52 -9.71 10.58
N ALA A 72 -1.44 -9.57 9.63
CA ALA A 72 -1.17 -9.07 8.29
C ALA A 72 -2.01 -7.82 7.97
N CYS A 73 -1.33 -6.70 7.75
CA CYS A 73 -1.96 -5.46 7.30
C CYS A 73 -2.35 -5.59 5.81
N PRO A 74 -3.58 -5.17 5.42
CA PRO A 74 -3.96 -5.13 4.02
C PRO A 74 -3.25 -4.03 3.21
N GLN A 75 -2.57 -3.08 3.87
CA GLN A 75 -1.99 -1.89 3.24
C GLN A 75 -0.46 -1.93 3.19
N ALA A 76 0.11 -1.46 2.07
CA ALA A 76 1.55 -1.36 1.89
C ALA A 76 2.15 -0.24 2.76
N GLY A 77 1.38 0.85 2.94
CA GLY A 77 1.66 1.94 3.87
C GLY A 77 0.50 2.06 4.86
N PRO A 78 0.56 1.38 6.02
CA PRO A 78 -0.51 1.44 7.01
C PRO A 78 -0.72 2.88 7.53
N PRO A 79 -1.96 3.25 7.91
CA PRO A 79 -2.22 4.56 8.48
C PRO A 79 -1.46 4.77 9.79
N SER A 80 -1.28 6.03 10.18
CA SER A 80 -0.69 6.38 11.47
C SER A 80 -1.46 5.69 12.60
N GLY A 81 -0.73 5.07 13.53
CA GLY A 81 -1.31 4.35 14.66
C GLY A 81 -1.66 2.89 14.40
N TRP A 82 -1.55 2.38 13.16
CA TRP A 82 -1.74 0.94 12.90
C TRP A 82 -0.69 0.10 13.63
N TYR A 83 0.57 0.56 13.62
CA TYR A 83 1.63 0.01 14.48
C TYR A 83 1.50 0.60 15.90
N HIS A 84 0.46 0.21 16.62
CA HIS A 84 0.24 0.62 18.01
C HIS A 84 1.19 -0.09 18.98
N ASP A 85 1.34 0.46 20.19
CA ASP A 85 2.32 -0.01 21.17
C ASP A 85 2.13 -1.48 21.56
N ASP A 86 0.88 -1.98 21.69
CA ASP A 86 0.65 -3.40 22.01
C ASP A 86 1.21 -4.33 20.93
N LEU A 87 1.10 -3.94 19.65
CA LEU A 87 1.63 -4.72 18.54
C LEU A 87 3.17 -4.67 18.55
N VAL A 88 3.74 -3.47 18.69
CA VAL A 88 5.20 -3.23 18.66
C VAL A 88 5.93 -3.93 19.82
N ASN A 89 5.30 -3.99 21.00
CA ASN A 89 5.87 -4.61 22.19
C ASN A 89 5.51 -6.10 22.33
N SER A 90 4.88 -6.71 21.33
CA SER A 90 4.53 -8.13 21.33
C SER A 90 5.53 -8.99 20.54
N ASP A 91 5.47 -10.30 20.76
CA ASP A 91 6.18 -11.31 19.96
C ASP A 91 5.38 -11.73 18.70
N VAL A 92 4.25 -11.10 18.42
CA VAL A 92 3.40 -11.43 17.27
C VAL A 92 4.13 -11.03 15.98
N VAL A 93 4.19 -11.95 15.02
CA VAL A 93 4.78 -11.65 13.71
C VAL A 93 3.89 -10.69 12.96
N VAL A 94 4.44 -9.56 12.51
CA VAL A 94 3.70 -8.55 11.76
C VAL A 94 4.17 -8.50 10.31
N THR A 95 3.22 -8.54 9.39
CA THR A 95 3.47 -8.42 7.95
C THR A 95 2.54 -7.39 7.33
N ASN A 96 2.88 -6.92 6.13
CA ASN A 96 2.04 -6.02 5.35
C ASN A 96 2.22 -6.30 3.85
N THR A 97 1.49 -5.57 3.01
CA THR A 97 1.56 -5.69 1.56
C THR A 97 2.65 -4.81 0.94
N ARG A 98 3.78 -4.60 1.63
CA ARG A 98 4.90 -3.84 1.04
C ARG A 98 5.36 -4.46 -0.28
N GLU A 99 5.90 -3.62 -1.15
CA GLU A 99 6.51 -3.98 -2.44
C GLU A 99 5.57 -4.36 -3.59
N ILE A 100 4.30 -4.69 -3.33
CA ILE A 100 3.36 -5.14 -4.40
C ILE A 100 2.94 -4.03 -5.37
N TYR A 101 3.18 -2.76 -5.03
CA TYR A 101 2.79 -1.59 -5.83
C TYR A 101 3.97 -0.75 -6.32
N ASN A 102 5.20 -1.25 -6.16
CA ASN A 102 6.40 -0.48 -6.49
C ASN A 102 6.36 -0.01 -7.95
N ASP A 103 6.12 -0.92 -8.88
CA ASP A 103 6.04 -0.66 -10.32
C ASP A 103 4.86 0.25 -10.70
N HIS A 104 3.67 -0.01 -10.16
CA HIS A 104 2.45 0.75 -10.45
C HIS A 104 2.59 2.21 -10.00
N ILE A 105 3.02 2.43 -8.75
CA ILE A 105 3.14 3.77 -8.19
C ILE A 105 4.32 4.51 -8.83
N SER A 106 5.46 3.86 -9.03
CA SER A 106 6.61 4.49 -9.70
C SER A 106 6.30 4.88 -11.14
N THR A 107 5.52 4.07 -11.87
CA THR A 107 5.05 4.42 -13.21
C THR A 107 4.12 5.63 -13.16
N HIS A 108 3.24 5.71 -12.16
CA HIS A 108 2.34 6.85 -11.99
C HIS A 108 3.10 8.14 -11.65
N ILE A 109 4.12 8.07 -10.77
CA ILE A 109 5.02 9.18 -10.47
C ILE A 109 5.71 9.67 -11.74
N LEU A 110 6.27 8.75 -12.54
CA LEU A 110 6.94 9.08 -13.79
C LEU A 110 5.97 9.72 -14.80
N ALA A 111 4.71 9.25 -14.86
CA ALA A 111 3.69 9.84 -15.73
C ALA A 111 3.46 11.33 -15.38
N PHE A 112 3.36 11.66 -14.09
CA PHE A 112 3.27 13.06 -13.65
C PHE A 112 4.53 13.85 -13.97
N MET A 113 5.72 13.29 -13.70
CA MET A 113 6.98 13.95 -14.02
C MET A 113 7.07 14.30 -15.51
N LEU A 114 6.70 13.37 -16.39
CA LEU A 114 6.66 13.59 -17.84
C LEU A 114 5.63 14.65 -18.23
N ALA A 115 4.43 14.59 -17.64
CA ALA A 115 3.38 15.57 -17.88
C ALA A 115 3.84 16.99 -17.53
N PHE A 116 4.48 17.18 -16.37
CA PHE A 116 5.02 18.46 -15.96
C PHE A 116 6.22 18.90 -16.80
N ALA A 117 7.16 17.99 -17.07
CA ALA A 117 8.33 18.30 -17.89
C ALA A 117 7.95 18.75 -19.31
N ARG A 118 6.88 18.19 -19.86
CA ARG A 118 6.36 18.55 -21.19
C ARG A 118 5.27 19.61 -21.16
N GLY A 119 4.90 20.12 -19.98
CA GLY A 119 3.90 21.17 -19.80
C GLY A 119 2.48 20.73 -20.13
N LEU A 120 2.19 19.42 -20.16
CA LEU A 120 0.86 18.89 -20.49
C LEU A 120 -0.21 19.37 -19.52
N ASN A 121 0.16 19.56 -18.25
CA ASN A 121 -0.70 20.17 -17.24
C ASN A 121 -1.19 21.59 -17.61
N ASN A 122 -0.51 22.28 -18.51
CA ASN A 122 -0.91 23.59 -19.02
C ASN A 122 -1.50 23.50 -20.44
N TYR A 123 -0.90 22.70 -21.32
CA TYR A 123 -1.34 22.56 -22.71
C TYR A 123 -2.74 21.94 -22.83
N VAL A 124 -3.06 20.94 -21.99
CA VAL A 124 -4.38 20.28 -22.03
C VAL A 124 -5.51 21.27 -21.72
N PRO A 125 -5.46 22.06 -20.62
CA PRO A 125 -6.42 23.15 -20.41
C PRO A 125 -6.50 24.16 -21.55
N HIS A 126 -5.36 24.60 -22.09
CA HIS A 126 -5.35 25.56 -23.20
C HIS A 126 -6.03 25.00 -24.47
N GLN A 127 -5.82 23.71 -24.75
CA GLN A 127 -6.45 23.04 -25.88
C GLN A 127 -7.98 23.02 -25.73
N LEU A 128 -8.49 22.72 -24.53
CA LEU A 128 -9.92 22.74 -24.22
C LEU A 128 -10.51 24.15 -24.40
N ASP A 129 -9.75 25.18 -24.04
CA ASP A 129 -10.09 26.59 -24.25
C ASP A 129 -9.87 27.09 -25.69
N ARG A 130 -9.40 26.23 -26.61
CA ARG A 130 -9.02 26.58 -27.99
C ARG A 130 -7.97 27.69 -28.09
N LYS A 131 -7.10 27.81 -27.08
CA LYS A 131 -6.00 28.77 -27.03
C LYS A 131 -4.74 28.15 -27.62
N TRP A 132 -4.36 28.59 -28.82
CA TRP A 132 -3.08 28.22 -29.43
C TRP A 132 -2.10 29.38 -29.38
N HIS A 133 -1.14 29.31 -28.49
CA HIS A 133 -0.07 30.30 -28.40
C HIS A 133 1.22 29.64 -27.94
N ARG A 134 2.34 30.32 -28.17
CA ARG A 134 3.61 29.92 -27.58
C ARG A 134 3.54 30.21 -26.07
N PRO A 135 3.69 29.21 -25.20
CA PRO A 135 3.65 29.48 -23.76
C PRO A 135 4.92 30.18 -23.28
N ALA A 136 4.77 30.95 -22.21
CA ALA A 136 5.89 31.59 -21.51
C ALA A 136 6.68 30.62 -20.62
N TYR A 137 6.12 29.43 -20.34
CA TYR A 137 6.80 28.38 -19.58
C TYR A 137 7.66 27.49 -20.48
N ARG A 138 8.85 27.12 -19.99
CA ARG A 138 9.78 26.24 -20.71
C ARG A 138 9.52 24.79 -20.35
N VAL A 139 9.48 23.92 -21.36
CA VAL A 139 9.59 22.47 -21.17
C VAL A 139 10.96 22.14 -20.58
N LYS A 140 11.01 21.08 -19.77
CA LYS A 140 12.24 20.58 -19.14
C LYS A 140 12.82 19.45 -19.98
N HIS A 141 14.10 19.52 -20.29
CA HIS A 141 14.86 18.39 -20.81
C HIS A 141 15.28 17.52 -19.62
N LEU A 142 14.71 16.31 -19.53
CA LEU A 142 14.94 15.44 -18.37
C LEU A 142 16.41 15.05 -18.19
N PRO A 143 17.21 14.77 -19.24
CA PRO A 143 18.64 14.50 -19.07
C PRO A 143 19.45 15.60 -18.38
N ASP A 144 19.04 16.87 -18.51
CA ASP A 144 19.68 18.01 -17.84
C ASP A 144 19.11 18.27 -16.43
N SER A 145 18.20 17.42 -15.96
CA SER A 145 17.46 17.62 -14.71
C SER A 145 17.98 16.72 -13.60
N THR A 146 17.96 17.24 -12.37
CA THR A 146 18.20 16.48 -11.15
C THR A 146 16.86 16.17 -10.48
N VAL A 147 16.64 14.91 -10.10
CA VAL A 147 15.51 14.49 -9.25
C VAL A 147 16.04 14.12 -7.87
N LEU A 148 15.36 14.60 -6.83
CA LEU A 148 15.57 14.19 -5.45
C LEU A 148 14.46 13.23 -5.04
N ILE A 149 14.83 12.02 -4.63
CA ILE A 149 13.92 11.03 -4.06
C ILE A 149 14.06 11.06 -2.54
N VAL A 150 12.97 11.40 -1.84
CA VAL A 150 12.90 11.37 -0.38
C VAL A 150 12.17 10.10 0.03
N GLY A 151 12.90 9.16 0.65
CA GLY A 151 12.47 7.80 0.94
C GLY A 151 12.86 6.83 -0.16
N VAL A 152 13.80 5.92 0.14
CA VAL A 152 14.32 4.88 -0.77
C VAL A 152 13.82 3.51 -0.32
N GLY A 153 12.51 3.42 -0.09
CA GLY A 153 11.79 2.14 -0.01
C GLY A 153 11.57 1.52 -1.39
N GLY A 154 10.69 0.53 -1.51
CA GLY A 154 10.41 -0.15 -2.78
C GLY A 154 10.01 0.81 -3.91
N ILE A 155 9.04 1.70 -3.66
CA ILE A 155 8.57 2.71 -4.62
C ILE A 155 9.67 3.73 -4.94
N GLY A 156 10.38 4.24 -3.92
CA GLY A 156 11.44 5.22 -4.13
C GLY A 156 12.59 4.68 -4.97
N GLY A 157 13.01 3.44 -4.69
CA GLY A 157 14.05 2.73 -5.43
C GLY A 157 13.65 2.47 -6.89
N GLU A 158 12.42 2.02 -7.13
CA GLU A 158 11.94 1.78 -8.50
C GLU A 158 11.76 3.09 -9.28
N THR A 159 11.25 4.15 -8.64
CA THR A 159 11.20 5.49 -9.24
C THR A 159 12.60 6.00 -9.60
N ALA A 160 13.59 5.82 -8.71
CA ALA A 160 14.97 6.19 -8.98
C ALA A 160 15.54 5.45 -10.21
N ARG A 161 15.27 4.16 -10.34
CA ARG A 161 15.68 3.33 -11.50
C ARG A 161 15.03 3.84 -12.80
N LEU A 162 13.73 4.12 -12.76
CA LEU A 162 13.01 4.69 -13.91
C LEU A 162 13.59 6.05 -14.29
N CYS A 163 13.82 6.93 -13.32
CA CYS A 163 14.39 8.25 -13.58
C CYS A 163 15.77 8.19 -14.25
N LYS A 164 16.64 7.27 -13.81
CA LYS A 164 17.94 7.03 -14.48
C LYS A 164 17.78 6.59 -15.93
N SER A 165 16.75 5.80 -16.25
CA SER A 165 16.46 5.37 -17.63
C SER A 165 16.10 6.53 -18.56
N PHE A 166 15.64 7.66 -18.01
CA PHE A 166 15.36 8.91 -18.75
C PHE A 166 16.55 9.89 -18.76
N GLY A 167 17.72 9.48 -18.26
CA GLY A 167 18.94 10.28 -18.27
C GLY A 167 19.06 11.31 -17.15
N MET A 168 18.11 11.36 -16.20
CA MET A 168 18.18 12.30 -15.09
C MET A 168 19.34 11.99 -14.13
N THR A 169 19.88 13.04 -13.51
CA THR A 169 20.71 12.88 -12.31
C THR A 169 19.81 12.55 -11.12
N VAL A 170 20.04 11.42 -10.46
CA VAL A 170 19.21 10.98 -9.32
C VAL A 170 19.98 11.16 -8.02
N LEU A 171 19.44 11.99 -7.13
CA LEU A 171 19.84 12.10 -5.74
C LEU A 171 18.76 11.45 -4.88
N ALA A 172 19.14 10.85 -3.76
CA ALA A 172 18.19 10.22 -2.87
C ALA A 172 18.61 10.37 -1.40
N THR A 173 17.62 10.39 -0.51
CA THR A 173 17.82 10.38 0.94
C THR A 173 16.77 9.47 1.58
N ASP A 174 17.16 8.79 2.65
CA ASP A 174 16.29 7.96 3.47
C ASP A 174 16.70 8.19 4.94
N PRO A 175 15.76 8.23 5.89
CA PRO A 175 16.09 8.41 7.31
C PRO A 175 16.80 7.21 7.96
N ARG A 176 16.92 6.07 7.25
CA ARG A 176 17.66 4.89 7.69
C ARG A 176 19.18 5.07 7.64
#